data_AF-A0A7Y9ZLY9-F1
#
_entry.id   AF-A0A7Y9ZLY9-F1
#
_cell.length_a   1.000
_cell.length_b   1.000
_cell.length_c   1.000
_cell.angle_alpha   90.00
_cell.angle_beta   90.00
_cell.angle_gamma   90.00
#
_symmetry.space_group_name_H-M   'P 1'
#
loop_
_entity.id
_entity.type
_entity.pdbx_description
1 polymer ?
#
loop_
_entity_poly.entity_id
_entity_poly.type
_entity_poly.pdbx_seq_one_letter_code
_entity_poly.pdbx_strand_id
1 'polypeptide(L)'
;MCFSAEMDLAAGLVVTGIGVDTLRQVRTRDQLALGLLPLVFGAHQLVETWVWWNLEGHVSTPAADLAAWTYVAIALVVVPALVPYAFLRLGTTNRPVLDRLFLASGLAAAGAGLFAIGFEPVGRHIDGHHIAYHPGVAWSGVVLAAYVLATCGPSLFARSPELRWFGIGNLLVVSLLAWLQQNAVISLWCVWAASTSVLINLALRSGRASVRRARAPRARQSAPPA
;
A
#
# COMPACT_ATOMS: atom_id res chain seq x y z
N MET A 1 8.20 -13.10 6.02
CA MET A 1 9.62 -13.27 6.38
C MET A 1 10.23 -11.87 6.53
N CYS A 2 10.11 -11.25 7.70
CA CYS A 2 10.72 -9.94 7.98
C CYS A 2 11.47 -10.02 9.33
N PHE A 3 12.16 -11.15 9.53
CA PHE A 3 12.72 -11.56 10.82
C PHE A 3 14.19 -11.14 11.00
N SER A 4 14.82 -10.62 9.94
CA SER A 4 16.22 -10.21 9.90
C SER A 4 16.47 -9.26 8.73
N ALA A 5 17.60 -8.53 8.77
CA ALA A 5 18.04 -7.65 7.69
C ALA A 5 18.11 -8.36 6.33
N GLU A 6 18.62 -9.59 6.28
CA GLU A 6 18.78 -10.33 5.02
C GLU A 6 17.45 -10.67 4.38
N MET A 7 16.44 -10.98 5.20
CA MET A 7 15.10 -11.29 4.71
C MET A 7 14.39 -10.06 4.16
N ASP A 8 14.50 -8.92 4.85
CA ASP A 8 13.96 -7.65 4.36
C ASP A 8 14.65 -7.20 3.07
N LEU A 9 15.97 -7.41 2.99
CA LEU A 9 16.74 -7.14 1.78
C LEU A 9 16.29 -8.03 0.61
N ALA A 10 16.22 -9.35 0.83
CA ALA A 10 15.83 -10.31 -0.20
C ALA A 10 14.40 -10.07 -0.68
N ALA A 11 13.45 -9.91 0.24
CA ALA A 11 12.07 -9.58 -0.08
C ALA A 11 11.98 -8.25 -0.82
N GLY A 12 12.65 -7.21 -0.30
CA GLY A 12 12.67 -5.88 -0.90
C GLY A 12 13.20 -5.88 -2.33
N LEU A 13 14.28 -6.61 -2.61
CA LEU A 13 14.82 -6.75 -3.96
C LEU A 13 13.85 -7.48 -4.91
N VAL A 14 13.25 -8.59 -4.46
CA VAL A 14 12.27 -9.35 -5.26
C VAL A 14 11.05 -8.50 -5.57
N VAL A 15 10.46 -7.87 -4.54
CA VAL A 15 9.27 -7.02 -4.68
C VAL A 15 9.56 -5.79 -5.53
N THR A 16 10.73 -5.17 -5.37
CA THR A 16 11.17 -4.06 -6.24
C THR A 16 11.32 -4.50 -7.69
N GLY A 17 11.92 -5.67 -7.94
CA GLY A 17 12.03 -6.23 -9.29
C GLY A 17 10.66 -6.45 -9.92
N ILE A 18 9.71 -7.02 -9.16
CA ILE A 18 8.31 -7.15 -9.59
C ILE A 18 7.69 -5.77 -9.86
N GLY A 19 7.99 -4.75 -9.07
CA GLY A 19 7.48 -3.40 -9.28
C GLY A 19 8.03 -2.70 -10.52
N VAL A 20 9.33 -2.84 -10.79
CA VAL A 20 9.94 -2.36 -12.05
C VAL A 20 9.27 -3.03 -13.24
N ASP A 21 9.08 -4.34 -13.17
CA ASP A 21 8.39 -5.08 -14.22
C ASP A 21 6.91 -4.65 -14.36
N THR A 22 6.20 -4.48 -13.24
CA THR A 22 4.80 -4.00 -13.20
C THR A 22 4.66 -2.64 -13.89
N LEU A 23 5.58 -1.70 -13.64
CA LEU A 23 5.58 -0.40 -14.31
C LEU A 23 5.73 -0.51 -15.83
N ARG A 24 6.49 -1.48 -16.34
CA ARG A 24 6.61 -1.73 -17.79
C ARG A 24 5.30 -2.20 -18.42
N GLN A 25 4.37 -2.71 -17.61
CA GLN A 25 3.06 -3.17 -18.06
C GLN A 25 1.97 -2.07 -18.01
N VAL A 26 2.31 -0.88 -17.48
CA VAL A 26 1.39 0.27 -17.42
C VAL A 26 1.15 0.79 -18.84
N ARG A 27 -0.10 0.77 -19.28
CA ARG A 27 -0.51 1.24 -20.61
C ARG A 27 -1.17 2.61 -20.60
N THR A 28 -1.71 3.03 -19.46
CA THR A 28 -2.43 4.30 -19.30
C THR A 28 -2.00 5.04 -18.05
N ARG A 29 -2.15 6.36 -18.04
CA ARG A 29 -1.88 7.20 -16.86
C ARG A 29 -2.74 6.82 -15.64
N ASP A 30 -3.90 6.21 -15.88
CA ASP A 30 -4.80 5.76 -14.81
C ASP A 30 -4.28 4.50 -14.10
N GLN A 31 -3.43 3.71 -14.75
CA GLN A 31 -2.81 2.50 -14.18
C GLN A 31 -1.53 2.79 -13.40
N LEU A 32 -0.93 3.98 -13.57
CA LEU A 32 0.37 4.32 -13.00
C LEU A 32 0.40 4.17 -11.47
N ALA A 33 -0.62 4.69 -10.78
CA ALA A 33 -0.70 4.62 -9.32
C ALA A 33 -0.77 3.18 -8.81
N LEU A 34 -1.51 2.30 -9.50
CA LEU A 34 -1.55 0.88 -9.17
C LEU A 34 -0.19 0.22 -9.44
N GLY A 35 0.46 0.55 -10.55
CA GLY A 35 1.78 0.03 -10.90
C GLY A 35 2.92 0.49 -9.98
N LEU A 36 2.76 1.61 -9.28
CA LEU A 36 3.72 2.12 -8.29
C LEU A 36 3.64 1.39 -6.93
N LEU A 37 2.50 0.78 -6.58
CA LEU A 37 2.33 0.13 -5.28
C LEU A 37 3.40 -0.93 -4.98
N PRO A 38 3.74 -1.86 -5.90
CA PRO A 38 4.81 -2.81 -5.66
C PRO A 38 6.18 -2.16 -5.41
N LEU A 39 6.50 -1.06 -6.10
CA LEU A 39 7.76 -0.35 -5.85
C LEU A 39 7.78 0.30 -4.48
N VAL A 40 6.65 0.86 -4.04
CA VAL A 40 6.52 1.42 -2.69
C VAL A 40 6.69 0.33 -1.63
N PHE A 41 6.11 -0.85 -1.84
CA PHE A 41 6.29 -1.99 -0.93
C PHE A 41 7.72 -2.53 -0.90
N GLY A 42 8.38 -2.60 -2.07
CA GLY A 42 9.78 -3.00 -2.15
C GLY A 42 10.70 -1.99 -1.47
N ALA A 43 10.49 -0.70 -1.71
CA ALA A 43 11.22 0.38 -1.04
C ALA A 43 11.03 0.32 0.49
N HIS A 44 9.81 0.09 0.97
CA HIS A 44 9.50 -0.06 2.39
C HIS A 44 10.34 -1.17 3.06
N GLN A 45 10.49 -2.33 2.40
CA GLN A 45 11.30 -3.44 2.91
C GLN A 45 12.81 -3.13 2.85
N LEU A 46 13.27 -2.50 1.77
CA LEU A 46 14.68 -2.13 1.63
C LEU A 46 15.12 -1.09 2.66
N VAL A 47 14.27 -0.12 3.03
CA VAL A 47 14.62 0.85 4.07
C VAL A 47 14.62 0.22 5.46
N GLU A 48 13.78 -0.78 5.73
CA GLU A 48 13.78 -1.53 7.00
C GLU A 48 15.09 -2.28 7.22
N THR A 49 15.72 -2.77 6.15
CA THR A 49 17.06 -3.39 6.19
C THR A 49 18.10 -2.46 6.83
N TRP A 50 18.05 -1.16 6.51
CA TRP A 50 18.98 -0.17 7.10
C TRP A 50 18.70 0.07 8.58
N VAL A 51 17.44 -0.06 9.00
CA VAL A 51 17.06 0.04 10.40
C VAL A 51 17.59 -1.16 11.19
N TRP A 52 17.47 -2.38 10.66
CA TRP A 52 18.08 -3.59 11.22
C TRP A 52 19.59 -3.43 11.39
N TRP A 53 20.29 -3.05 10.32
CA TRP A 53 21.73 -2.89 10.37
C TRP A 53 22.18 -1.83 11.37
N ASN A 54 21.39 -0.79 11.63
CA ASN A 54 21.70 0.15 12.70
C ASN A 54 21.52 -0.47 14.09
N LEU A 55 20.45 -1.21 14.31
CA LEU A 55 20.20 -1.90 15.58
C LEU A 55 21.25 -2.99 15.86
N GLU A 56 21.89 -3.51 14.82
CA GLU A 56 23.03 -4.43 14.90
C GLU A 56 24.40 -3.74 14.97
N GLY A 57 24.46 -2.41 14.88
CA GLY A 57 25.70 -1.63 14.98
C GLY A 57 26.51 -1.45 13.69
N HIS A 58 25.95 -1.83 12.53
CA HIS A 58 26.61 -1.74 11.22
C HIS A 58 26.40 -0.40 10.49
N VAL A 59 25.37 0.38 10.84
CA VAL A 59 25.00 1.64 10.17
C VAL A 59 24.91 2.79 11.18
N SER A 60 25.31 3.99 10.76
CA SER A 60 25.29 5.19 11.60
C SER A 60 23.86 5.64 11.96
N THR A 61 23.69 6.25 13.14
CA THR A 61 22.40 6.73 13.64
C THR A 61 21.70 7.69 12.67
N PRO A 62 22.37 8.70 12.05
CA PRO A 62 21.67 9.60 11.12
C PRO A 62 21.10 8.90 9.88
N ALA A 63 21.81 7.91 9.34
CA ALA A 63 21.32 7.14 8.20
C ALA A 63 20.12 6.26 8.61
N ALA A 64 20.18 5.69 9.81
CA ALA A 64 19.09 4.90 10.37
C ALA A 64 17.86 5.75 10.68
N ASP A 65 18.04 6.97 11.20
CA ASP A 65 16.95 7.91 11.49
C ASP A 65 16.18 8.26 10.22
N LEU A 66 16.90 8.55 9.13
CA LEU A 66 16.29 8.75 7.83
C LEU A 66 15.58 7.49 7.33
N ALA A 67 16.17 6.31 7.50
CA ALA A 67 15.55 5.05 7.10
C ALA A 67 14.26 4.76 7.89
N ALA A 68 14.28 4.93 9.21
CA ALA A 68 13.12 4.72 10.08
C ALA A 68 12.02 5.74 9.82
N TRP A 69 12.37 7.02 9.63
CA TRP A 69 11.42 8.05 9.23
C TRP A 69 10.79 7.70 7.87
N THR A 70 11.60 7.27 6.89
CA THR A 70 11.13 6.88 5.56
C THR A 70 10.20 5.67 5.63
N TYR A 71 10.56 4.65 6.41
CA TYR A 71 9.76 3.45 6.65
C TYR A 71 8.37 3.83 7.17
N VAL A 72 8.31 4.58 8.27
CA VAL A 72 7.05 4.99 8.89
C VAL A 72 6.27 5.96 8.00
N ALA A 73 6.93 6.86 7.28
CA ALA A 73 6.27 7.76 6.32
C ALA A 73 5.62 6.99 5.16
N ILE A 74 6.28 5.96 4.63
CA ILE A 74 5.66 5.11 3.62
C ILE A 74 4.41 4.42 4.18
N ALA A 75 4.52 3.81 5.36
CA ALA A 75 3.41 3.09 5.99
C ALA A 75 2.22 4.01 6.32
N LEU A 76 2.48 5.13 7.00
CA LEU A 76 1.43 5.96 7.61
C LEU A 76 0.94 7.09 6.70
N VAL A 77 1.68 7.45 5.65
CA VAL A 77 1.34 8.57 4.76
C VAL A 77 1.15 8.10 3.33
N VAL A 78 2.15 7.42 2.75
CA VAL A 78 2.13 7.08 1.32
C VAL A 78 1.07 6.03 1.03
N VAL A 79 1.06 4.90 1.74
CA VAL A 79 0.12 3.80 1.50
C VAL A 79 -1.35 4.22 1.63
N PRO A 80 -1.81 4.87 2.72
CA PRO A 80 -3.22 5.22 2.87
C PRO A 80 -3.69 6.29 1.87
N ALA A 81 -2.79 7.07 1.27
CA ALA A 81 -3.13 7.98 0.18
C ALA A 81 -3.09 7.30 -1.20
N LEU A 82 -2.04 6.52 -1.47
CA LEU A 82 -1.77 5.93 -2.78
C LEU A 82 -2.76 4.84 -3.16
N VAL A 83 -3.15 3.99 -2.20
CA VAL A 83 -4.10 2.88 -2.45
C VAL A 83 -5.47 3.40 -2.93
N PRO A 84 -6.21 4.23 -2.17
CA PRO A 84 -7.51 4.72 -2.63
C PRO A 84 -7.38 5.60 -3.89
N TYR A 85 -6.27 6.32 -4.06
CA TYR A 85 -5.99 7.06 -5.29
C TYR A 85 -5.88 6.14 -6.51
N ALA A 86 -5.17 5.01 -6.40
CA ALA A 86 -5.04 4.04 -7.48
C ALA A 86 -6.40 3.48 -7.90
N PHE A 87 -7.24 3.10 -6.93
CA PHE A 87 -8.58 2.57 -7.20
C PHE A 87 -9.54 3.61 -7.80
N LEU A 88 -9.49 4.86 -7.30
CA LEU A 88 -10.24 5.98 -7.87
C LEU A 88 -9.85 6.23 -9.34
N ARG A 89 -8.55 6.23 -9.66
CA ARG A 89 -8.05 6.45 -11.03
C ARG A 89 -8.47 5.34 -11.99
N LEU A 90 -8.49 4.11 -11.50
CA LEU A 90 -8.98 2.96 -12.26
C LEU A 90 -10.51 2.93 -12.37
N GLY A 91 -11.21 3.70 -11.54
CA GLY A 91 -12.68 3.69 -11.47
C GLY A 91 -13.20 2.30 -11.13
N THR A 92 -12.65 1.65 -10.10
CA THR A 92 -13.00 0.25 -9.79
C THR A 92 -14.42 0.08 -9.27
N THR A 93 -14.98 1.10 -8.60
CA THR A 93 -16.35 1.06 -8.08
C THR A 93 -17.37 1.67 -9.05
N ASN A 94 -18.65 1.35 -8.86
CA ASN A 94 -19.78 1.99 -9.57
C ASN A 94 -20.18 3.34 -8.96
N ARG A 95 -19.54 3.76 -7.86
CA ARG A 95 -20.02 4.83 -6.99
C ARG A 95 -18.90 5.88 -6.83
N PRO A 96 -18.80 6.87 -7.72
CA PRO A 96 -17.69 7.83 -7.70
C PRO A 96 -17.63 8.68 -6.43
N VAL A 97 -18.75 8.80 -5.71
CA VAL A 97 -18.78 9.43 -4.38
C VAL A 97 -18.07 8.56 -3.36
N LEU A 98 -18.27 7.23 -3.39
CA LEU A 98 -17.64 6.30 -2.47
C LEU A 98 -16.11 6.26 -2.67
N ASP A 99 -15.63 6.28 -3.91
CA ASP A 99 -14.18 6.35 -4.19
C ASP A 99 -13.54 7.62 -3.62
N ARG A 100 -14.24 8.76 -3.74
CA ARG A 100 -13.79 10.03 -3.16
C ARG A 100 -13.80 10.00 -1.63
N LEU A 101 -14.76 9.31 -1.02
CA LEU A 101 -14.81 9.14 0.43
C LEU A 101 -13.62 8.28 0.92
N PHE A 102 -13.28 7.21 0.22
CA PHE A 102 -12.08 6.41 0.56
C PHE A 102 -10.79 7.20 0.40
N LEU A 103 -10.68 8.04 -0.64
CA LEU A 103 -9.53 8.93 -0.79
C LEU A 103 -9.49 9.97 0.33
N ALA A 104 -10.61 10.59 0.68
CA ALA A 104 -10.69 11.56 1.76
C ALA A 104 -10.31 10.94 3.11
N SER A 105 -10.79 9.72 3.41
CA SER A 105 -10.40 8.99 4.63
C SER A 105 -8.91 8.64 4.62
N GLY A 106 -8.36 8.27 3.46
CA GLY A 106 -6.94 7.99 3.28
C GLY A 106 -6.05 9.21 3.50
N LEU A 107 -6.44 10.36 2.96
CA LEU A 107 -5.74 11.63 3.16
C LEU A 107 -5.84 12.11 4.62
N ALA A 108 -6.99 11.92 5.26
CA ALA A 108 -7.15 12.23 6.69
C ALA A 108 -6.24 11.34 7.56
N ALA A 109 -6.19 10.03 7.29
CA ALA A 109 -5.28 9.11 7.96
C ALA A 109 -3.81 9.47 7.69
N ALA A 110 -3.46 9.82 6.45
CA ALA A 110 -2.12 10.26 6.07
C ALA A 110 -1.70 11.55 6.78
N GLY A 111 -2.61 12.53 6.90
CA GLY A 111 -2.37 13.76 7.65
C GLY A 111 -2.17 13.50 9.14
N ALA A 112 -2.98 12.63 9.74
CA ALA A 112 -2.80 12.20 11.13
C ALA A 112 -1.49 11.44 11.33
N GLY A 113 -1.10 10.57 10.39
CA GLY A 113 0.17 9.86 10.40
C GLY A 113 1.36 10.82 10.31
N LEU A 114 1.31 11.78 9.40
CA LEU A 114 2.37 12.81 9.27
C LEU A 114 2.51 13.64 10.56
N PHE A 115 1.38 14.03 11.16
CA PHE A 115 1.37 14.72 12.44
C PHE A 115 1.95 13.86 13.58
N ALA A 116 1.66 12.55 13.58
CA ALA A 116 2.13 11.62 14.59
C ALA A 116 3.64 11.29 14.48
N ILE A 117 4.19 11.27 13.26
CA ILE A 117 5.63 11.07 13.04
C ILE A 117 6.40 12.30 13.52
N GLY A 118 5.91 13.50 13.20
CA GLY A 118 6.59 14.74 13.53
C GLY A 118 7.99 14.84 12.90
N PHE A 119 8.88 15.58 13.57
CA PHE A 119 10.28 15.76 13.17
C PHE A 119 11.27 15.09 14.13
N GLU A 120 10.78 14.48 15.21
CA GLU A 120 11.62 13.79 16.19
C GLU A 120 12.05 12.42 15.67
N PRO A 121 13.21 11.90 16.11
CA PRO A 121 13.66 10.57 15.76
C PRO A 121 12.62 9.51 16.13
N VAL A 122 12.30 8.62 15.18
CA VAL A 122 11.35 7.52 15.40
C VAL A 122 11.97 6.52 16.38
N GLY A 123 11.33 6.35 17.54
CA GLY A 123 11.71 5.34 18.52
C GLY A 123 11.58 3.94 17.91
N ARG A 124 12.63 3.13 18.02
CA ARG A 124 12.69 1.79 17.43
C ARG A 124 13.54 0.86 18.29
N HIS A 125 13.13 -0.40 18.39
CA HIS A 125 13.91 -1.44 19.05
C HIS A 125 13.53 -2.81 18.49
N ILE A 126 14.40 -3.80 18.70
CA ILE A 126 14.11 -5.20 18.35
C ILE A 126 13.18 -5.77 19.43
N ASP A 127 12.01 -6.25 19.03
CA ASP A 127 11.09 -7.01 19.87
C ASP A 127 10.91 -8.42 19.28
N GLY A 128 11.59 -9.40 19.89
CA GLY A 128 11.65 -10.76 19.35
C GLY A 128 12.27 -10.81 17.95
N HIS A 129 11.45 -11.07 16.93
CA HIS A 129 11.89 -11.17 15.54
C HIS A 129 11.36 -10.03 14.66
N HIS A 130 11.08 -8.86 15.23
CA HIS A 130 10.66 -7.70 14.45
C HIS A 130 11.17 -6.40 15.05
N ILE A 131 11.10 -5.32 14.28
CA ILE A 131 11.37 -3.98 14.78
C ILE A 131 10.05 -3.35 15.22
N ALA A 132 9.94 -3.04 16.51
CA ALA A 132 8.83 -2.27 17.05
C ALA A 132 9.11 -0.78 16.87
N TYR A 133 8.19 -0.09 16.18
CA TYR A 133 8.26 1.36 15.95
C TYR A 133 7.28 2.10 16.86
N HIS A 134 7.75 3.17 17.49
CA HIS A 134 6.95 4.09 18.30
C HIS A 134 6.95 5.48 17.64
N PRO A 135 6.06 5.73 16.67
CA PRO A 135 5.78 7.11 16.26
C PRO A 135 5.16 7.80 17.49
N GLY A 136 5.75 8.91 17.94
CA GLY A 136 5.57 9.49 19.28
C GLY A 136 4.16 9.90 19.72
N VAL A 137 3.11 9.60 18.94
CA VAL A 137 1.70 9.90 19.25
C VAL A 137 0.86 8.62 19.15
N ALA A 138 0.07 8.35 20.20
CA ALA A 138 -0.87 7.23 20.22
C ALA A 138 -1.94 7.37 19.13
N TRP A 139 -2.10 6.32 18.33
CA TRP A 139 -3.14 6.27 17.30
C TRP A 139 -4.51 6.09 17.93
N SER A 140 -5.43 7.02 17.67
CA SER A 140 -6.82 6.85 18.08
C SER A 140 -7.50 5.77 17.24
N GLY A 141 -8.48 5.07 17.82
CA GLY A 141 -9.27 4.06 17.09
C GLY A 141 -9.95 4.63 15.83
N VAL A 142 -10.21 5.93 15.80
CA VAL A 142 -10.76 6.64 14.64
C VAL A 142 -9.75 6.72 13.49
N VAL A 143 -8.49 7.05 13.77
CA VAL A 143 -7.44 7.13 12.74
C VAL A 143 -7.16 5.74 12.16
N LEU A 144 -7.12 4.72 13.02
CA LEU A 144 -7.01 3.34 12.57
C LEU A 144 -8.19 2.93 11.69
N ALA A 145 -9.43 3.24 12.08
CA ALA A 145 -10.60 2.96 11.27
C ALA A 145 -10.54 3.67 9.91
N ALA A 146 -10.15 4.95 9.88
CA ALA A 146 -9.98 5.70 8.64
C ALA A 146 -8.93 5.07 7.72
N TYR A 147 -7.80 4.64 8.29
CA TYR A 147 -6.73 3.94 7.57
C TYR A 147 -7.22 2.62 6.96
N VAL A 148 -7.90 1.78 7.75
CA VAL A 148 -8.43 0.49 7.28
C VAL A 148 -9.49 0.69 6.20
N LEU A 149 -10.40 1.65 6.37
CA LEU A 149 -11.40 1.99 5.36
C LEU A 149 -10.76 2.46 4.07
N ALA A 150 -9.71 3.29 4.14
CA ALA A 150 -9.00 3.80 2.97
C ALA A 150 -8.23 2.70 2.21
N THR A 151 -7.59 1.78 2.92
CA THR A 151 -6.72 0.75 2.34
C THR A 151 -7.48 -0.51 1.90
N CYS A 152 -8.56 -0.87 2.61
CA CYS A 152 -9.35 -2.07 2.32
C CYS A 152 -10.66 -1.77 1.58
N GLY A 153 -11.29 -0.62 1.85
CA GLY A 153 -12.58 -0.25 1.27
C GLY A 153 -12.61 -0.29 -0.27
N PRO A 154 -11.67 0.38 -0.97
CA PRO A 154 -11.69 0.44 -2.43
C PRO A 154 -11.71 -0.93 -3.13
N SER A 155 -11.01 -1.92 -2.57
CA SER A 155 -10.94 -3.29 -3.10
C SER A 155 -12.16 -4.12 -2.72
N LEU A 156 -12.67 -4.00 -1.49
CA LEU A 156 -13.89 -4.68 -1.02
C LEU A 156 -15.14 -4.31 -1.83
N PHE A 157 -15.21 -3.05 -2.26
CA PHE A 157 -16.32 -2.50 -3.05
C PHE A 157 -16.03 -2.47 -4.57
N ALA A 158 -14.91 -3.04 -5.03
CA ALA A 158 -14.60 -3.13 -6.44
C ALA A 158 -15.60 -4.02 -7.20
N ARG A 159 -15.82 -3.73 -8.49
CA ARG A 159 -16.73 -4.51 -9.35
C ARG A 159 -16.23 -5.93 -9.64
N SER A 160 -14.93 -6.09 -9.82
CA SER A 160 -14.31 -7.36 -10.18
C SER A 160 -14.19 -8.27 -8.96
N PRO A 161 -14.63 -9.54 -9.03
CA PRO A 161 -14.52 -10.48 -7.92
C PRO A 161 -13.07 -10.69 -7.46
N GLU A 162 -12.10 -10.59 -8.37
CA GLU A 162 -10.67 -10.72 -8.06
C GLU A 162 -10.19 -9.63 -7.10
N LEU A 163 -10.54 -8.36 -7.37
CA LEU A 163 -10.22 -7.25 -6.47
C LEU A 163 -10.97 -7.33 -5.14
N ARG A 164 -12.17 -7.93 -5.12
CA ARG A 164 -12.91 -8.14 -3.86
C ARG A 164 -12.25 -9.21 -2.99
N TRP A 165 -11.84 -10.33 -3.57
CA TRP A 165 -11.07 -11.35 -2.87
C TRP A 165 -9.74 -10.80 -2.34
N PHE A 166 -9.09 -9.95 -3.13
CA PHE A 166 -7.91 -9.21 -2.68
C PHE A 166 -8.23 -8.34 -1.45
N GLY A 167 -9.33 -7.58 -1.49
CA GLY A 167 -9.77 -6.76 -0.36
C GLY A 167 -10.14 -7.56 0.89
N ILE A 168 -10.80 -8.72 0.72
CA ILE A 168 -11.10 -9.65 1.81
C ILE A 168 -9.81 -10.19 2.44
N GLY A 169 -8.85 -10.61 1.61
CA GLY A 169 -7.54 -11.05 2.09
C GLY A 169 -6.82 -9.95 2.87
N ASN A 170 -6.83 -8.70 2.38
CA ASN A 170 -6.22 -7.58 3.08
C ASN A 170 -6.90 -7.30 4.42
N LEU A 171 -8.23 -7.34 4.47
CA LEU A 171 -8.98 -7.15 5.70
C LEU A 171 -8.69 -8.27 6.71
N LEU A 172 -8.63 -9.52 6.26
CA LEU A 172 -8.28 -10.67 7.12
C LEU A 172 -6.86 -10.54 7.68
N VAL A 173 -5.89 -10.16 6.85
CA VAL A 173 -4.50 -9.93 7.27
C VAL A 173 -4.48 -8.84 8.35
N VAL A 174 -5.10 -7.68 8.09
CA VAL A 174 -5.17 -6.55 9.05
C VAL A 174 -5.89 -6.93 10.35
N SER A 175 -7.01 -7.64 10.28
CA SER A 175 -7.76 -8.08 11.46
C SER A 175 -6.97 -9.10 12.29
N LEU A 176 -6.29 -10.04 11.63
CA LEU A 176 -5.46 -11.04 12.30
C LEU A 176 -4.28 -10.37 13.01
N LEU A 177 -3.66 -9.39 12.37
CA LEU A 177 -2.59 -8.57 12.95
C LEU A 177 -3.05 -7.80 14.19
N ALA A 178 -4.23 -7.17 14.11
CA ALA A 178 -4.82 -6.47 15.25
C ALA A 178 -5.14 -7.43 16.41
N TRP A 179 -5.56 -8.66 16.12
CA TRP A 179 -5.91 -9.66 17.13
C TRP A 179 -4.68 -10.28 17.82
N LEU A 180 -3.60 -10.55 17.08
CA LEU A 180 -2.44 -11.31 17.58
C LEU A 180 -1.43 -10.52 18.43
N GLN A 181 -1.67 -9.24 18.73
CA GLN A 181 -0.75 -8.38 19.50
C GLN A 181 0.73 -8.53 19.04
N GLN A 182 0.97 -8.25 17.75
CA GLN A 182 2.27 -7.91 17.12
C GLN A 182 3.35 -9.01 16.99
N ASN A 183 3.47 -9.99 17.90
CA ASN A 183 4.71 -10.78 18.00
C ASN A 183 4.96 -11.87 16.94
N ALA A 184 3.95 -12.31 16.17
CA ALA A 184 4.10 -13.45 15.24
C ALA A 184 3.89 -13.13 13.75
N VAL A 185 3.56 -11.88 13.39
CA VAL A 185 2.75 -11.63 12.19
C VAL A 185 3.35 -10.61 11.20
N ILE A 186 4.48 -9.97 11.52
CA ILE A 186 5.16 -9.09 10.55
C ILE A 186 5.57 -9.89 9.30
N SER A 187 5.91 -11.17 9.49
CA SER A 187 6.22 -12.08 8.39
C SER A 187 5.09 -12.25 7.35
N LEU A 188 3.83 -12.06 7.76
CA LEU A 188 2.65 -12.10 6.90
C LEU A 188 2.60 -10.88 5.97
N TRP A 189 3.04 -9.71 6.44
CA TRP A 189 3.08 -8.49 5.63
C TRP A 189 4.05 -8.61 4.45
N CYS A 190 5.27 -9.11 4.66
CA CYS A 190 6.21 -9.28 3.55
C CYS A 190 5.66 -10.26 2.49
N VAL A 191 5.11 -11.39 2.93
CA VAL A 191 4.50 -12.39 2.02
C VAL A 191 3.29 -11.81 1.31
N TRP A 192 2.47 -11.04 2.01
CA TRP A 192 1.30 -10.37 1.46
C TRP A 192 1.70 -9.28 0.45
N ALA A 193 2.73 -8.49 0.73
CA ALA A 193 3.26 -7.47 -0.17
C ALA A 193 3.79 -8.10 -1.47
N ALA A 194 4.55 -9.20 -1.37
CA ALA A 194 5.01 -9.95 -2.53
C ALA A 194 3.83 -10.54 -3.33
N SER A 195 2.89 -11.19 -2.65
CA SER A 195 1.70 -11.78 -3.29
C SER A 195 0.86 -10.71 -3.99
N THR A 196 0.61 -9.59 -3.32
CA THR A 196 -0.09 -8.43 -3.87
C THR A 196 0.62 -7.88 -5.10
N SER A 197 1.95 -7.77 -5.04
CA SER A 197 2.76 -7.25 -6.13
C SER A 197 2.67 -8.13 -7.37
N VAL A 198 2.72 -9.46 -7.20
CA VAL A 198 2.51 -10.41 -8.28
C VAL A 198 1.10 -10.28 -8.86
N LEU A 199 0.07 -10.22 -8.01
CA LEU A 199 -1.32 -10.08 -8.47
C LEU A 199 -1.54 -8.80 -9.27
N ILE A 200 -0.99 -7.66 -8.82
CA ILE A 200 -1.05 -6.39 -9.54
C ILE A 200 -0.36 -6.52 -10.90
N ASN A 201 0.84 -7.09 -10.95
CA ASN A 201 1.58 -7.30 -12.18
C ASN A 201 0.77 -8.14 -13.19
N LEU A 202 0.22 -9.28 -12.73
CA LEU A 202 -0.61 -10.16 -13.56
C LEU A 202 -1.90 -9.47 -14.03
N ALA A 203 -2.52 -8.64 -13.19
CA ALA A 203 -3.72 -7.89 -13.55
C ALA A 203 -3.46 -6.84 -14.64
N LEU A 204 -2.32 -6.15 -14.59
CA LEU A 204 -1.89 -5.21 -15.63
C LEU A 204 -1.53 -5.95 -16.94
N ARG A 205 -0.77 -7.04 -16.85
CA ARG A 205 -0.38 -7.89 -18.00
C ARG A 205 -1.59 -8.44 -18.75
N SER A 206 -2.58 -8.94 -18.01
CA SER A 206 -3.78 -9.54 -18.57
C SER A 206 -4.76 -8.50 -19.14
N GLY A 207 -4.48 -7.20 -19.02
CA GLY A 207 -5.40 -6.12 -19.39
C GLY A 207 -6.66 -6.03 -18.53
N ARG A 208 -6.75 -6.82 -17.45
CA ARG A 208 -7.94 -6.87 -16.56
C ARG A 208 -8.11 -5.60 -15.73
N ALA A 209 -7.03 -4.85 -15.53
CA ALA A 209 -7.06 -3.58 -14.82
C ALA A 209 -7.65 -2.41 -15.64
N SER A 210 -7.95 -2.56 -16.94
CA SER A 210 -8.55 -1.49 -17.72
C SER A 210 -10.08 -1.46 -17.57
N VAL A 211 -10.59 -0.79 -16.54
CA VAL A 211 -12.04 -0.53 -16.37
C VAL A 211 -12.34 0.96 -16.54
N ARG A 212 -11.99 1.50 -17.71
CA ARG A 212 -12.59 2.75 -18.21
C ARG A 212 -13.01 2.64 -19.67
N ARG A 213 -13.85 1.65 -19.96
CA ARG A 213 -14.73 1.63 -21.13
C ARG A 213 -16.17 1.40 -20.68
N ALA A 214 -16.69 2.30 -19.86
CA ALA A 214 -18.14 2.49 -19.75
C ALA A 214 -18.54 3.66 -20.66
N ARG A 215 -19.06 3.31 -21.84
CA ARG A 215 -19.87 4.11 -22.78
C ARG A 215 -19.37 5.52 -23.14
N ALA A 216 -18.74 5.64 -24.32
CA ALA A 216 -19.12 6.74 -25.20
C ALA A 216 -20.54 6.45 -25.71
N PRO A 217 -21.50 7.40 -25.64
CA PRO A 217 -22.76 7.24 -26.36
C PRO A 217 -22.42 7.07 -27.84
N ARG A 218 -22.93 6.02 -28.50
CA ARG A 218 -22.97 5.98 -29.97
C ARG A 218 -23.64 7.27 -30.42
N ALA A 219 -22.90 8.14 -31.10
CA ALA A 219 -23.47 9.26 -31.81
C ALA A 219 -24.61 8.69 -32.68
N ARG A 220 -25.85 9.13 -32.41
CA ARG A 220 -26.97 8.86 -33.32
C ARG A 220 -26.56 9.46 -34.66
N GLN A 221 -26.28 8.60 -35.63
CA GLN A 221 -26.21 9.02 -37.02
C GLN A 221 -27.59 9.59 -37.36
N SER A 222 -27.63 10.90 -37.56
CA SER A 222 -28.74 11.59 -38.20
C SER A 222 -28.87 11.03 -39.61
N ALA A 223 -29.91 10.24 -39.85
CA ALA A 223 -30.38 9.98 -41.20
C ALA A 223 -31.05 11.26 -41.73
N PRO A 224 -30.73 11.74 -42.94
CA PRO A 224 -31.52 12.77 -43.59
C PRO A 224 -32.74 12.13 -44.26
N PRO A 225 -33.96 12.65 -44.10
CA PRO A 225 -35.02 12.41 -45.07
C PRO A 225 -34.92 13.43 -46.22
N ALA A 226 -35.08 12.88 -47.43
CA ALA A 226 -35.15 13.56 -48.71
C ALA A 226 -36.48 14.29 -48.92
#